data_AF-A0A7V9TDS3-F1
#
_entry.id   AF-A0A7V9TDS3-F1
#
_cell.length_a   1.000
_cell.length_b   1.000
_cell.length_c   1.000
_cell.angle_alpha   90.00
_cell.angle_beta   90.00
_cell.angle_gamma   90.00
#
_symmetry.space_group_name_H-M   'P 1'
#
loop_
_entity.id
_entity.type
_entity.pdbx_description
1 polymer ?
#
loop_
_entity_poly.entity_id
_entity_poly.type
_entity_poly.pdbx_seq_one_letter_code
_entity_poly.pdbx_strand_id
1 'polypeptide(L)'
;MLLALENLEMLKLNIIGWRKGLLKISMTHVLREHLPLGMREAKDCVDNILDGQVVSFSLNNFAKAEALAKALEDVGAIVEIEAERAALHNSLSSEV
;
A
#
# COMPACT_ATOMS: atom_id res chain seq x y z
N MET A 1 12.13 8.58 32.38
CA MET A 1 11.69 9.17 31.10
C MET A 1 11.61 8.02 30.10
N LEU A 2 10.46 7.33 30.08
CA LEU A 2 10.24 6.16 29.23
C LEU A 2 10.13 6.65 27.77
N LEU A 3 11.11 6.29 26.94
CA LEU A 3 11.02 6.49 25.50
C LEU A 3 9.86 5.64 25.00
N ALA A 4 8.87 6.33 24.42
CA ALA A 4 7.75 5.70 23.74
C ALA A 4 8.31 4.74 22.69
N LEU A 5 8.13 3.45 22.93
CA LEU A 5 8.13 2.47 21.85
C LEU A 5 6.92 2.80 20.99
N GLU A 6 7.11 3.69 20.01
CA GLU A 6 6.19 3.81 18.90
C GLU A 6 6.19 2.44 18.20
N ASN A 7 5.23 1.60 18.57
CA ASN A 7 4.84 0.45 17.78
C ASN A 7 4.37 1.02 16.43
N LEU A 8 5.31 1.19 15.50
CA LEU A 8 5.02 1.51 14.12
C LEU A 8 4.44 0.25 13.50
N GLU A 9 3.13 0.05 13.67
CA GLU A 9 2.40 -0.89 12.85
C GLU A 9 2.52 -0.41 11.39
N MET A 10 3.29 -1.14 10.59
CA MET A 10 3.35 -0.89 9.16
C MET A 10 2.12 -1.54 8.55
N LEU A 11 1.32 -0.76 7.85
CA LEU A 11 0.17 -1.28 7.13
C LEU A 11 0.59 -1.54 5.69
N LYS A 12 0.23 -2.71 5.18
CA LYS A 12 0.48 -3.07 3.81
C LYS A 12 -0.84 -3.09 3.07
N LEU A 13 -0.99 -2.21 2.09
CA LEU A 13 -2.13 -2.21 1.18
C LEU A 13 -1.74 -2.99 -0.06
N ASN A 14 -2.39 -4.13 -0.28
CA ASN A 14 -2.20 -4.99 -1.43
C ASN A 14 -3.34 -4.76 -2.42
N ILE A 15 -3.01 -4.46 -3.68
CA ILE A 15 -3.97 -4.49 -4.78
C ILE A 15 -3.86 -5.86 -5.43
N ILE A 16 -4.83 -6.71 -5.17
CA ILE A 16 -4.80 -8.14 -5.52
C ILE A 16 -5.56 -8.45 -6.82
N GLY A 17 -6.27 -7.48 -7.38
CA GLY A 17 -6.99 -7.64 -8.63
C GLY A 17 -7.86 -6.44 -8.98
N TRP A 18 -8.75 -6.65 -9.95
CA TRP A 18 -9.65 -5.62 -10.47
C TRP A 18 -10.95 -6.23 -10.98
N ARG A 19 -11.99 -5.41 -11.10
CA ARG A 19 -13.32 -5.80 -11.61
C ARG A 19 -13.56 -5.24 -13.00
N LYS A 20 -14.39 -5.93 -13.80
CA LYS A 20 -14.80 -5.43 -15.12
C LYS A 20 -15.37 -4.01 -14.99
N GLY A 21 -14.83 -3.08 -15.77
CA GLY A 21 -15.17 -1.65 -15.68
C GLY A 21 -14.14 -0.80 -14.93
N LEU A 22 -12.97 -1.36 -14.56
CA LEU A 22 -11.87 -0.61 -13.94
C LEU A 22 -11.56 0.69 -14.69
N LEU A 23 -11.59 1.81 -13.97
CA LEU A 23 -11.29 3.13 -14.51
C LEU A 23 -9.79 3.40 -14.47
N LYS A 24 -9.06 2.83 -15.44
CA LYS A 24 -7.58 2.88 -15.53
C LYS A 24 -6.97 4.27 -15.32
N ILE A 25 -7.56 5.29 -15.96
CA ILE A 25 -7.09 6.68 -15.85
C ILE A 25 -7.33 7.19 -14.43
N SER A 26 -8.54 7.02 -13.90
CA SER A 26 -8.89 7.42 -12.53
C SER A 26 -8.02 6.73 -11.49
N MET A 27 -7.72 5.45 -11.67
CA MET A 27 -6.80 4.71 -10.79
C MET A 27 -5.38 5.30 -10.81
N THR A 28 -4.88 5.70 -11.98
CA THR A 28 -3.59 6.39 -12.10
C THR A 28 -3.60 7.71 -11.33
N HIS A 29 -4.71 8.46 -11.35
CA HIS A 29 -4.87 9.68 -10.55
C HIS A 29 -4.89 9.40 -9.06
N VAL A 30 -5.71 8.43 -8.60
CA VAL A 30 -5.80 8.02 -7.20
C VAL A 30 -4.43 7.63 -6.65
N LEU A 31 -3.65 6.83 -7.39
CA LEU A 31 -2.30 6.46 -6.96
C LEU A 31 -1.38 7.66 -6.80
N ARG A 32 -1.45 8.65 -7.70
CA ARG A 32 -0.61 9.86 -7.62
C ARG A 32 -1.03 10.84 -6.54
N GLU A 33 -2.31 10.86 -6.17
CA GLU A 33 -2.82 11.74 -5.12
C GLU A 33 -2.47 11.22 -3.72
N HIS A 34 -2.43 9.89 -3.55
CA HIS A 34 -2.21 9.26 -2.26
C HIS A 34 -0.78 8.76 -2.04
N LEU A 35 -0.01 8.54 -3.10
CA LEU A 35 1.36 8.02 -3.02
C LEU A 35 2.34 8.96 -3.73
N PRO A 36 3.61 9.00 -3.29
CA PRO A 36 4.64 9.81 -3.91
C PRO A 36 5.17 9.18 -5.22
N LEU A 37 4.26 8.84 -6.14
CA LEU A 37 4.59 8.22 -7.42
C LEU A 37 4.60 9.25 -8.56
N GLY A 38 5.58 9.13 -9.45
CA GLY A 38 5.56 9.79 -10.74
C GLY A 38 4.47 9.25 -11.66
N MET A 39 4.13 9.99 -12.72
CA MET A 39 3.10 9.56 -13.68
C MET A 39 3.42 8.20 -14.32
N ARG A 40 4.69 7.98 -14.67
CA ARG A 40 5.14 6.72 -15.27
C ARG A 40 4.97 5.56 -14.28
N GLU A 41 5.46 5.72 -13.06
CA GLU A 41 5.37 4.69 -12.01
C GLU A 41 3.93 4.32 -11.67
N ALA A 42 3.04 5.33 -11.57
CA ALA A 42 1.63 5.11 -11.33
C ALA A 42 0.98 4.33 -12.49
N LYS A 43 1.32 4.69 -13.74
CA LYS A 43 0.84 3.98 -14.92
C LYS A 43 1.34 2.53 -14.94
N ASP A 44 2.63 2.31 -14.68
CA ASP A 44 3.24 0.99 -14.66
C ASP A 44 2.61 0.12 -13.57
N CYS A 45 2.28 0.68 -12.41
CA CYS A 45 1.52 -0.03 -11.37
C CYS A 45 0.14 -0.48 -11.87
N VAL A 46 -0.61 0.42 -12.51
CA VAL A 46 -1.94 0.06 -13.04
C VAL A 46 -1.84 -0.99 -14.15
N ASP A 47 -0.82 -0.89 -15.01
CA ASP A 47 -0.56 -1.87 -16.06
C ASP A 47 -0.23 -3.25 -15.44
N ASN A 48 0.61 -3.31 -14.41
CA ASN A 48 0.90 -4.55 -13.67
C ASN A 48 -0.35 -5.17 -13.02
N ILE A 49 -1.25 -4.35 -12.46
CA ILE A 49 -2.49 -4.82 -11.85
C ILE A 49 -3.44 -5.39 -12.91
N LEU A 50 -3.50 -4.76 -14.08
CA LEU A 50 -4.28 -5.25 -15.22
C LEU A 50 -3.75 -6.59 -15.73
N ASP A 51 -2.43 -6.79 -15.69
CA ASP A 51 -1.76 -8.04 -16.02
C ASP A 51 -1.93 -9.12 -14.91
N GLY A 52 -2.66 -8.81 -13.84
CA GLY A 52 -2.96 -9.74 -12.75
C GLY A 52 -1.86 -9.84 -11.69
N GLN A 53 -0.90 -8.93 -11.69
CA GLN A 53 0.13 -8.88 -10.64
C GLN A 53 -0.42 -8.20 -9.39
N VAL A 54 0.06 -8.66 -8.23
CA VAL A 54 -0.22 -8.03 -6.94
C VAL A 54 0.75 -6.87 -6.72
N VAL A 55 0.21 -5.69 -6.42
CA VAL A 55 1.01 -4.50 -6.11
C VAL A 55 0.78 -4.10 -4.66
N SER A 56 1.86 -3.97 -3.89
CA SER A 56 1.81 -3.69 -2.45
C SER A 56 2.41 -2.33 -2.11
N PHE A 57 1.77 -1.60 -1.20
CA PHE A 57 2.25 -0.32 -0.70
C PHE A 57 2.33 -0.34 0.83
N SER A 58 3.47 0.10 1.38
CA SER A 58 3.64 0.27 2.82
C SER A 58 3.20 1.67 3.25
N LEU A 59 2.28 1.71 4.21
CA LEU A 59 1.68 2.92 4.75
C LEU A 59 1.84 2.91 6.27
N ASN A 60 2.21 4.05 6.83
CA ASN A 60 2.41 4.22 8.28
C ASN A 60 1.17 4.77 8.99
N ASN A 61 0.02 4.84 8.31
CA ASN A 61 -1.18 5.50 8.83
C ASN A 61 -2.43 4.77 8.34
N PHE A 62 -3.23 4.28 9.29
CA PHE A 62 -4.46 3.54 9.01
C PHE A 62 -5.50 4.36 8.25
N ALA A 63 -5.74 5.60 8.67
CA ALA A 63 -6.69 6.47 7.98
C ALA A 63 -6.28 6.74 6.52
N LYS A 64 -4.97 6.84 6.24
CA LYS A 64 -4.47 6.97 4.86
C LYS A 64 -4.65 5.68 4.06
N ALA A 65 -4.39 4.52 4.67
CA ALA A 65 -4.59 3.22 4.03
C ALA A 65 -6.06 2.96 3.71
N GLU A 66 -6.96 3.26 4.65
CA GLU A 66 -8.40 3.14 4.46
C GLU A 66 -8.92 4.10 3.38
N ALA A 67 -8.48 5.36 3.38
CA ALA A 67 -8.86 6.33 2.35
C ALA A 67 -8.38 5.91 0.95
N LEU A 68 -7.14 5.44 0.83
CA LEU A 68 -6.60 4.92 -0.43
C LEU A 68 -7.34 3.65 -0.87
N ALA A 69 -7.58 2.70 0.03
CA ALA A 69 -8.31 1.48 -0.27
C ALA A 69 -9.71 1.79 -0.83
N LYS A 70 -10.46 2.67 -0.15
CA LYS A 70 -11.78 3.11 -0.61
C LYS A 70 -11.73 3.76 -1.99
N ALA A 71 -10.77 4.67 -2.22
CA ALA A 71 -10.62 5.33 -3.52
C ALA A 71 -10.26 4.34 -4.64
N LEU A 72 -9.47 3.31 -4.34
CA LEU A 72 -9.13 2.23 -5.27
C LEU A 72 -10.32 1.32 -5.56
N GLU A 73 -11.10 0.96 -4.56
CA GLU A 73 -12.33 0.19 -4.71
C GLU A 73 -13.37 0.94 -5.57
N ASP A 74 -13.54 2.24 -5.35
CA ASP A 74 -14.46 3.10 -6.10
C ASP A 74 -14.14 3.14 -7.61
N VAL A 75 -12.85 3.00 -7.98
CA VAL A 75 -12.42 2.90 -9.39
C VAL A 75 -12.40 1.48 -9.93
N GLY A 76 -12.74 0.48 -9.10
CA GLY A 76 -12.92 -0.92 -9.49
C GLY A 76 -11.75 -1.85 -9.17
N ALA A 77 -10.78 -1.43 -8.35
CA ALA A 77 -9.72 -2.31 -7.86
C ALA A 77 -10.21 -3.20 -6.72
N ILE A 78 -9.51 -4.31 -6.46
CA ILE A 78 -9.73 -5.19 -5.32
C ILE A 78 -8.49 -5.07 -4.44
N VAL A 79 -8.69 -4.64 -3.19
CA VAL A 79 -7.62 -4.31 -2.27
C VAL A 79 -7.77 -5.07 -0.94
N GLU A 80 -6.65 -5.35 -0.30
CA GLU A 80 -6.58 -5.93 1.05
C GLU A 80 -5.59 -5.11 1.88
N ILE A 81 -5.96 -4.81 3.14
CA ILE A 81 -5.08 -4.13 4.09
C ILE A 81 -4.63 -5.16 5.11
N GLU A 82 -3.32 -5.36 5.21
CA GLU A 82 -2.68 -6.23 6.19
C GLU A 82 -1.93 -5.37 7.21
N ALA A 83 -2.17 -5.62 8.50
CA ALA A 83 -1.37 -5.04 9.56
C ALA A 83 -0.09 -5.86 9.74
N GLU A 84 1.03 -5.34 9.25
CA GLU A 84 2.34 -5.91 9.49
C GLU A 84 2.86 -5.37 10.83
N ARG A 85 2.79 -6.22 11.86
CA ARG A 85 3.59 -5.99 13.05
C ARG A 85 5.04 -6.17 12.66
N ALA A 86 5.74 -5.05 12.48
CA ALA A 86 7.19 -5.05 12.41
C ALA A 86 7.72 -5.63 13.74
N ALA A 87 7.94 -6.93 13.78
CA ALA A 87 8.68 -7.56 14.85
C ALA A 87 10.10 -7.01 14.74
N LEU A 88 10.44 -6.06 15.61
CA LEU A 88 11.81 -5.67 15.87
C LEU A 88 12.54 -6.91 16.42
N HIS A 89 13.07 -7.76 15.53
CA HIS A 89 14.09 -8.71 15.94
C HIS A 89 15.35 -7.88 16.19
N ASN A 90 15.62 -7.70 17.47
CA ASN A 90 16.80 -7.08 18.03
C ASN A 90 18.05 -7.87 17.59
N SER A 91 18.64 -7.53 16.44
CA SER A 91 19.95 -8.07 16.05
C SER A 91 21.05 -7.17 16.62
N LEU A 92 21.29 -7.29 17.93
CA LEU A 92 22.57 -6.97 18.55
C LEU A 92 22.89 -8.08 19.57
N SER A 93 24.13 -8.55 19.50
CA SER A 93 24.78 -9.62 20.28
C SER A 93 24.57 -11.06 19.81
N SER A 94 25.47 -11.51 18.94
CA SER A 94 26.62 -12.24 19.51
C SER A 94 27.89 -11.78 18.82
N GLU A 95 28.69 -11.01 19.56
CA GLU A 95 30.15 -11.17 19.50
C GLU A 95 30.46 -12.67 19.69
N VAL A 96 31.32 -13.20 18.83
CA VAL A 96 32.27 -14.28 19.14
C VAL A 96 33.56 -13.99 18.38
#